data_AF-A0A2V3A048-F1
#
_entry.id   AF-A0A2V3A048-F1
#
_cell.length_a   1.000
_cell.length_b   1.000
_cell.length_c   1.000
_cell.angle_alpha   90.00
_cell.angle_beta   90.00
_cell.angle_gamma   90.00
#
_symmetry.space_group_name_H-M   'P 1'
#
loop_
_entity.id
_entity.type
_entity.pdbx_description
1 polymer ?
#
loop_
_entity_poly.entity_id
_entity_poly.type
_entity_poly.pdbx_seq_one_letter_code
_entity_poly.pdbx_strand_id
1 'polypeptide(L)' 'MLNFIKDYKDDEQYRESFNTLACKVFGVTFESWYRQGFWGDSYNPYSY' A
#
# COMPACT_ATOMS: atom_id res chain seq x y z
N MET A 1 16.54 -10.90 12.40
CA MET A 1 15.17 -11.03 12.94
C MET A 1 14.24 -10.39 11.92
N LEU A 2 13.20 -11.09 11.48
CA LEU A 2 12.23 -10.55 10.51
C LEU A 2 11.24 -9.63 11.25
N ASN A 3 10.86 -8.51 10.63
CA ASN A 3 9.98 -7.53 11.25
C ASN A 3 8.63 -7.59 10.54
N PHE A 4 7.58 -8.00 11.26
CA PHE A 4 6.24 -8.01 10.70
C PHE A 4 5.66 -6.60 10.65
N ILE A 5 5.26 -6.15 9.45
CA ILE A 5 4.70 -4.81 9.21
C ILE A 5 3.34 -4.99 8.54
N LYS A 6 2.33 -4.29 9.06
CA LYS A 6 0.96 -4.27 8.52
C LYS A 6 0.42 -2.85 8.47
N ASP A 7 -0.69 -2.68 7.77
CA ASP A 7 -1.52 -1.46 7.77
C ASP A 7 -0.80 -0.20 7.27
N TYR A 8 -0.33 -0.29 6.02
CA TYR A 8 0.43 0.78 5.39
C TYR A 8 -0.41 2.00 5.03
N LYS A 9 -1.72 1.98 5.29
CA LYS A 9 -2.65 3.00 4.82
C LYS A 9 -2.23 4.39 5.28
N ASP A 10 -1.87 4.53 6.54
CA ASP A 10 -1.47 5.80 7.15
C ASP A 10 0.07 6.00 7.22
N ASP A 11 0.84 4.98 6.84
CA ASP A 11 2.30 5.07 6.74
C ASP A 11 2.71 5.39 5.29
N GLU A 12 3.05 6.66 5.05
CA GLU A 12 3.39 7.16 3.71
C GLU A 12 4.55 6.36 3.08
N GLN A 13 5.58 6.02 3.84
CA GLN A 13 6.74 5.31 3.31
C GLN A 13 6.35 3.90 2.82
N TYR A 14 5.59 3.16 3.62
CA TYR A 14 5.15 1.83 3.20
C TYR A 14 4.08 1.90 2.09
N ARG A 15 3.20 2.90 2.12
CA ARG A 15 2.21 3.13 1.06
C ARG A 15 2.85 3.41 -0.29
N GLU A 16 3.86 4.28 -0.33
CA GLU A 16 4.59 4.61 -1.56
C GLU A 16 5.36 3.41 -2.12
N SER A 17 5.99 2.62 -1.24
CA SER A 17 6.66 1.38 -1.62
C SER A 17 5.67 0.38 -2.25
N PHE A 18 4.51 0.19 -1.63
CA PHE A 18 3.43 -0.65 -2.17
C PHE A 18 2.93 -0.13 -3.52
N ASN A 19 2.67 1.17 -3.65
CA ASN A 19 2.23 1.79 -4.90
C ASN A 19 3.27 1.62 -6.02
N THR A 20 4.55 1.74 -5.71
CA THR A 20 5.65 1.53 -6.66
C THR A 20 5.68 0.08 -7.15
N LEU A 21 5.50 -0.88 -6.25
CA LEU A 21 5.43 -2.30 -6.60
C LEU A 21 4.21 -2.59 -7.49
N ALA A 22 3.03 -2.07 -7.14
CA ALA A 22 1.81 -2.24 -7.92
C ALA A 22 1.97 -1.67 -9.34
N CYS A 23 2.60 -0.51 -9.47
CA CYS A 23 2.90 0.11 -10.76
C CYS A 23 3.87 -0.77 -11.58
N LYS A 24 4.92 -1.30 -10.95
CA LYS A 24 5.90 -2.15 -11.64
C LYS A 24 5.34 -3.49 -12.12
N VAL A 25 4.46 -4.12 -11.33
CA VAL A 25 3.96 -5.48 -11.60
C VAL A 25 2.69 -5.46 -12.44
N PHE A 26 1.79 -4.52 -12.17
CA PHE A 26 0.45 -4.48 -12.77
C PHE A 26 0.22 -3.26 -13.68
N GLY A 27 1.14 -2.28 -13.70
CA GLY A 27 0.96 -1.05 -14.47
C GLY A 27 -0.12 -0.12 -13.90
N VAL A 28 -0.51 -0.31 -12.63
CA VAL A 28 -1.58 0.48 -11.97
C VAL A 28 -1.01 1.36 -10.87
N THR A 29 -1.53 2.58 -10.74
CA THR A 29 -1.21 3.47 -9.62
C THR A 29 -2.32 3.44 -8.59
N PHE A 30 -2.00 2.99 -7.39
CA PHE A 30 -2.91 2.93 -6.25
C PHE A 30 -3.08 4.27 -5.54
N GLU A 31 -2.12 5.18 -5.68
CA GLU A 31 -2.12 6.47 -4.97
C GLU A 31 -3.34 7.35 -5.31
N SER A 32 -3.75 7.41 -6.59
CA SER A 32 -4.95 8.16 -7.00
C SER A 32 -6.23 7.56 -6.40
N TRP A 33 -6.31 6.23 -6.31
CA TRP A 33 -7.44 5.52 -5.71
C TRP A 33 -7.50 5.75 -4.20
N TYR A 34 -6.34 5.70 -3.53
CA TYR A 34 -6.21 6.04 -2.11
C TYR A 34 -6.65 7.47 -1.81
N ARG A 35 -6.16 8.46 -2.56
CA ARG A 35 -6.51 9.89 -2.37
C ARG A 35 -7.99 10.20 -2.57
N GLN A 36 -8.68 9.41 -3.38
CA GLN A 36 -10.13 9.50 -3.56
C GLN A 36 -10.92 8.83 -2.42
N GLY A 37 -10.25 8.30 -1.40
CA GLY A 37 -10.89 7.70 -0.22
C GLY A 37 -11.39 6.28 -0.46
N PHE A 38 -10.99 5.63 -1.56
CA PHE A 38 -11.48 4.29 -1.87
C PHE A 38 -10.79 3.17 -1.06
N TRP A 39 -9.71 3.48 -0.35
CA TRP A 39 -9.07 2.53 0.57
C TRP A 39 -9.89 2.37 1.85
N GLY A 40 -10.85 1.44 1.82
CA GLY A 40 -11.65 1.04 2.97
C GLY A 40 -10.93 0.08 3.93
N ASP A 41 -11.55 -0.21 5.06
CA ASP A 41 -10.93 -0.98 6.15
C ASP A 41 -10.87 -2.50 5.89
N SER A 42 -11.46 -2.94 4.78
CA SER A 42 -11.50 -4.34 4.34
C SER A 42 -10.17 -4.84 3.75
N TYR A 43 -9.22 -3.95 3.46
CA TYR A 43 -7.95 -4.29 2.83
C TYR A 43 -6.76 -3.80 3.66
N ASN A 44 -6.00 -4.74 4.21
CA ASN A 44 -4.82 -4.48 5.03
C ASN A 44 -3.60 -5.24 4.46
N PRO A 45 -2.59 -4.55 3.90
CA PRO A 45 -1.35 -5.15 3.41
C PRO A 45 -0.41 -5.66 4.52
N TYR A 46 0.41 -6.69 4.22
CA TYR A 46 1.35 -7.32 5.16
C TYR A 46 2.72 -7.62 4.51
N SER A 47 3.82 -7.51 5.28
CA SER A 47 5.22 -7.71 4.87
C SER A 47 6.08 -8.17 6.05
N TYR A 48 7.28 -8.71 5.76
CA TYR A 48 8.28 -9.22 6.70
C TYR A 48 9.70 -8.69 6.41
#